data_AF-A0A835FIT1-F1
#
_entry.id   AF-A0A835FIT1-F1
#
_cell.length_a   1.000
_cell.length_b   1.000
_cell.length_c   1.000
_cell.angle_alpha   90.00
_cell.angle_beta   90.00
_cell.angle_gamma   90.00
#
_symmetry.space_group_name_H-M   'P 1'
#
loop_
_entity.id
_entity.type
_entity.pdbx_description
1 polymer ?
#
loop_
_entity_poly.entity_id
_entity_poly.type
_entity_poly.pdbx_seq_one_letter_code
_entity_poly.pdbx_strand_id
1 'polypeptide(L)'
;MFKSREDHRKQLELEEARKAGLAPAEVDEDGNEINPHIPQYMSSAPWYLKAEKPGLKHQRKWKSDPNYTTSWYDRGAKLFQASQYRKGACTKVTTKIDLADKLWSSSNSTSMHGKLLIRGRISICKLPHLKQSCLYKSFKVKKEILKSEHKDKIMEKYGNAASEDTIPRELLLGQSEREIEYDRTGRIIKGQDVSLPKSKYEEDIFINNHTTVWGSWWKDHQWGYKCCKQTIKNSYCTGLAGIEAAEASADLMKANMARKEAAEDVPVQHEEKRLATWGTDVPQDLVLDKKLLEESLKKENARRKEEKDERKRKYNVKWNDEVTAEDMEAYRMKRIHHDDPMRDFLN
;
A
#
# COMPACT_ATOMS: atom_id res chain seq x y z
N MET A 1 -31.91 -38.58 -23.09
CA MET A 1 -33.04 -39.37 -22.54
C MET A 1 -33.74 -38.48 -21.52
N PHE A 2 -35.00 -38.10 -21.77
CA PHE A 2 -35.74 -37.28 -20.81
C PHE A 2 -36.07 -38.14 -19.59
N LYS A 3 -35.66 -37.70 -18.39
CA LYS A 3 -36.08 -38.33 -17.13
C LYS A 3 -37.57 -38.10 -16.96
N SER A 4 -38.32 -39.12 -16.51
CA SER A 4 -39.74 -38.92 -16.19
C SER A 4 -39.88 -37.88 -15.07
N ARG A 5 -41.02 -37.17 -15.00
CA ARG A 5 -41.30 -36.22 -13.91
C ARG A 5 -41.21 -36.90 -12.54
N GLU A 6 -41.60 -38.16 -12.47
CA GLU A 6 -41.49 -38.99 -11.26
C GLU A 6 -40.04 -39.27 -10.89
N ASP A 7 -39.17 -39.57 -11.86
CA ASP A 7 -37.74 -39.81 -11.62
C ASP A 7 -37.03 -38.55 -11.13
N HIS A 8 -37.40 -37.38 -11.69
CA HIS A 8 -36.88 -36.10 -11.23
C HIS A 8 -37.30 -35.80 -9.78
N ARG A 9 -38.55 -36.11 -9.42
CA ARG A 9 -39.03 -35.96 -8.04
C ARG A 9 -38.28 -36.87 -7.08
N LYS A 10 -38.10 -38.15 -7.44
CA LYS A 10 -37.32 -39.11 -6.65
C LYS A 10 -35.85 -38.69 -6.50
N GLN A 11 -35.26 -38.10 -7.54
CA GLN A 11 -33.88 -37.63 -7.48
C GLN A 11 -33.73 -36.44 -6.52
N LEU A 12 -34.66 -35.47 -6.55
CA LEU A 12 -34.66 -34.34 -5.60
C LEU A 12 -34.84 -34.80 -4.16
N GLU A 13 -35.76 -35.73 -3.91
CA GLU A 13 -36.01 -36.28 -2.57
C GLU A 13 -34.78 -37.04 -2.03
N LEU A 14 -34.07 -37.77 -2.90
CA LEU A 14 -32.85 -38.46 -2.55
C LEU A 14 -31.69 -37.49 -2.26
N GLU A 15 -31.56 -36.42 -3.06
CA GLU A 15 -30.58 -35.35 -2.83
C GLU A 15 -30.88 -34.60 -1.51
N GLU A 16 -32.14 -34.35 -1.17
CA GLU A 16 -32.56 -33.74 0.09
C GLU A 16 -32.27 -34.64 1.29
N ALA A 17 -32.58 -35.94 1.19
CA ALA A 17 -32.26 -36.93 2.22
C ALA A 17 -30.75 -37.05 2.45
N ARG A 18 -29.93 -36.98 1.39
CA ARG A 18 -28.46 -36.95 1.50
C ARG A 18 -27.97 -35.65 2.14
N LYS A 19 -28.53 -34.51 1.76
CA LYS A 19 -28.21 -33.20 2.35
C LYS A 19 -28.59 -33.13 3.84
N ALA A 20 -29.60 -33.88 4.25
CA ALA A 20 -30.01 -34.06 5.64
C ALA A 20 -29.21 -35.13 6.39
N GLY A 21 -28.31 -35.88 5.71
CA GLY A 21 -27.52 -36.96 6.31
C GLY A 21 -28.31 -38.24 6.61
N LEU A 22 -29.55 -38.37 6.12
CA LEU A 22 -30.40 -39.56 6.29
C LEU A 22 -30.07 -40.66 5.28
N ALA A 23 -29.57 -40.29 4.10
CA ALA A 23 -29.19 -41.21 3.04
C ALA A 23 -27.66 -41.19 2.81
N PRO A 24 -27.06 -42.33 2.42
CA PRO A 24 -25.62 -42.40 2.15
C PRO A 24 -25.21 -41.49 0.98
N ALA A 25 -24.01 -40.91 1.11
CA ALA A 25 -23.43 -40.04 0.10
C ALA A 25 -23.23 -40.76 -1.24
N GLU A 26 -23.20 -39.99 -2.32
CA GLU A 26 -22.90 -40.54 -3.65
C GLU A 26 -21.41 -40.83 -3.77
N VAL A 27 -21.06 -41.97 -4.37
CA VAL A 27 -19.67 -42.38 -4.55
C VAL A 27 -19.27 -42.13 -6.02
N ASP A 28 -18.12 -41.49 -6.22
CA ASP A 28 -17.55 -41.23 -7.54
C ASP A 28 -16.99 -42.52 -8.20
N GLU A 29 -16.39 -42.37 -9.40
CA GLU A 29 -15.73 -43.49 -10.10
C GLU A 29 -14.48 -44.01 -9.37
N ASP A 30 -13.84 -43.16 -8.57
CA ASP A 30 -12.60 -43.45 -7.83
C ASP A 30 -12.88 -44.01 -6.41
N GLY A 31 -14.16 -44.18 -6.03
CA GLY A 31 -14.57 -44.70 -4.72
C GLY A 31 -14.65 -43.66 -3.60
N ASN A 32 -14.52 -42.37 -3.90
CA ASN A 32 -14.64 -41.28 -2.92
C ASN A 32 -16.07 -40.79 -2.79
N GLU A 33 -16.45 -40.47 -1.55
CA GLU A 33 -17.76 -39.89 -1.23
C GLU A 33 -17.82 -38.41 -1.64
N ILE A 34 -18.84 -38.06 -2.43
CA ILE A 34 -19.13 -36.70 -2.85
C ILE A 34 -19.99 -36.04 -1.77
N ASN A 35 -19.50 -34.92 -1.24
CA ASN A 35 -20.24 -34.15 -0.24
C ASN A 35 -21.62 -33.71 -0.79
N PRO A 36 -22.74 -34.09 -0.13
CA PRO A 36 -24.10 -33.75 -0.57
C PRO A 36 -24.43 -32.24 -0.68
N HIS A 37 -23.61 -31.37 -0.11
CA HIS A 37 -23.80 -29.92 -0.16
C HIS A 37 -23.14 -29.25 -1.39
N ILE A 38 -22.40 -29.99 -2.21
CA ILE A 38 -21.83 -29.46 -3.47
C ILE A 38 -22.99 -29.30 -4.47
N PRO A 39 -23.19 -28.11 -5.06
CA PRO A 39 -24.29 -27.91 -6.00
C PRO A 39 -24.13 -28.79 -7.25
N GLN A 40 -25.25 -29.28 -7.78
CA GLN A 40 -25.30 -30.27 -8.85
C GLN A 40 -24.48 -29.88 -10.10
N TYR A 41 -24.43 -28.59 -10.45
CA TYR A 41 -23.67 -28.11 -11.61
C TYR A 41 -22.15 -28.19 -11.45
N MET A 42 -21.64 -28.23 -10.20
CA MET A 42 -20.21 -28.41 -9.92
C MET A 42 -19.81 -29.89 -9.86
N SER A 43 -20.73 -30.77 -9.46
CA SER A 43 -20.49 -32.22 -9.41
C SER A 43 -20.71 -32.90 -10.75
N SER A 44 -21.61 -32.38 -11.60
CA SER A 44 -21.82 -32.86 -12.96
C SER A 44 -20.64 -32.51 -13.86
N ALA A 45 -19.92 -33.51 -14.35
CA ALA A 45 -18.89 -33.28 -15.34
C ALA A 45 -19.51 -32.82 -16.67
N PRO A 46 -18.94 -31.80 -17.34
CA PRO A 46 -19.35 -31.40 -18.68
C PRO A 46 -19.29 -32.55 -19.70
N TRP A 47 -20.20 -32.54 -20.68
CA TRP A 47 -20.38 -33.62 -21.66
C TRP A 47 -19.10 -34.02 -22.42
N TYR A 48 -18.17 -33.08 -22.64
CA TYR A 48 -16.91 -33.32 -23.36
C TYR A 48 -15.89 -34.16 -22.56
N LEU A 49 -16.07 -34.29 -21.25
CA LEU A 49 -15.21 -35.10 -20.37
C LEU A 49 -15.67 -36.55 -20.26
N LYS A 50 -16.82 -36.92 -20.86
CA LYS A 50 -17.37 -38.29 -20.95
C LYS A 50 -17.33 -39.07 -19.62
N ALA A 51 -17.61 -38.41 -18.50
CA ALA A 51 -17.80 -39.10 -17.22
C ALA A 51 -19.24 -39.62 -17.14
N GLU A 52 -19.43 -40.86 -16.69
CA GLU A 52 -20.77 -41.46 -16.56
C GLU A 52 -21.40 -41.15 -15.20
N LYS A 53 -20.57 -40.84 -14.19
CA LYS A 53 -20.99 -40.49 -12.83
C LYS A 53 -20.63 -39.05 -12.47
N PRO A 54 -21.38 -38.40 -11.55
CA PRO A 54 -20.93 -37.14 -10.98
C PRO A 54 -19.59 -37.34 -10.27
N GLY A 55 -18.71 -36.34 -10.37
CA GLY A 55 -17.35 -36.45 -9.84
C GLY A 55 -16.57 -35.16 -9.97
N LEU A 56 -15.67 -34.91 -9.01
CA LEU A 56 -14.96 -33.64 -8.87
C LEU A 56 -13.62 -33.58 -9.61
N LYS A 57 -13.27 -34.62 -10.38
CA LYS A 57 -12.00 -34.74 -11.12
C LYS A 57 -11.77 -33.59 -12.09
N HIS A 58 -12.84 -33.09 -12.72
CA HIS A 58 -12.77 -32.00 -13.69
C HIS A 58 -12.52 -30.62 -13.05
N GLN A 59 -12.81 -30.47 -11.75
CA GLN A 59 -12.52 -29.26 -10.99
C GLN A 59 -11.07 -29.24 -10.47
N ARG A 60 -10.39 -30.39 -10.42
CA ARG A 60 -9.00 -30.48 -9.96
C ARG A 60 -8.06 -29.90 -11.01
N LYS A 61 -7.05 -29.15 -10.53
CA LYS A 61 -5.97 -28.65 -11.38
C LYS A 61 -5.14 -29.84 -11.89
N TRP A 62 -5.30 -30.17 -13.17
CA TRP A 62 -4.62 -31.29 -13.84
C TRP A 62 -3.16 -31.00 -14.23
N LYS A 63 -2.76 -29.71 -14.25
CA LYS A 63 -1.38 -29.29 -14.47
C LYS A 63 -0.74 -28.89 -13.14
N SER A 64 0.33 -29.58 -12.74
CA SER A 64 1.26 -29.04 -11.74
C SER A 64 1.97 -27.83 -12.33
N ASP A 65 2.19 -26.79 -11.52
CA ASP A 65 2.99 -25.66 -11.98
C ASP A 65 4.43 -26.14 -12.21
N PRO A 66 4.99 -26.03 -13.43
CA PRO A 66 6.34 -26.54 -13.74
C PRO A 66 7.45 -25.78 -13.00
N ASN A 67 7.10 -24.72 -12.27
CA ASN A 67 8.03 -23.79 -11.62
C ASN A 67 8.12 -23.99 -10.10
N TYR A 68 7.84 -25.20 -9.59
CA TYR A 68 8.16 -25.56 -8.21
C TYR A 68 9.46 -26.38 -8.18
N THR A 69 10.60 -25.71 -8.32
CA THR A 69 11.87 -26.30 -7.91
C THR A 69 11.93 -26.22 -6.38
N THR A 70 12.00 -27.35 -5.69
CA THR A 70 12.22 -27.38 -4.22
C THR A 70 13.60 -26.84 -3.84
N SER A 71 14.50 -26.63 -4.81
CA SER A 71 15.81 -26.02 -4.59
C SER A 71 15.70 -24.51 -4.40
N TRP A 72 15.70 -24.09 -3.14
CA TRP A 72 15.97 -22.72 -2.72
C TRP A 72 17.49 -22.49 -2.65
N TYR A 73 17.98 -21.25 -2.78
CA TYR A 73 19.41 -20.96 -2.66
C TYR A 73 19.97 -21.39 -1.30
N ASP A 74 21.19 -21.94 -1.28
CA ASP A 74 21.81 -22.47 -0.08
C ASP A 74 22.15 -21.36 0.92
N ARG A 75 21.30 -21.18 1.94
CA ARG A 75 21.60 -20.27 3.05
C ARG A 75 22.57 -20.91 4.02
N GLY A 76 23.72 -20.27 4.23
CA GLY A 76 24.69 -20.66 5.26
C GLY A 76 25.56 -21.85 4.88
N ALA A 77 25.74 -22.12 3.58
CA ALA A 77 26.72 -23.10 3.11
C ALA A 77 28.12 -22.74 3.64
N LYS A 78 28.65 -23.56 4.53
CA LYS A 78 30.03 -23.42 5.02
C LYS A 78 30.95 -24.01 3.96
N LEU A 79 31.50 -23.15 3.12
CA LEU A 79 32.66 -23.53 2.30
C LEU A 79 33.87 -23.74 3.22
N PHE A 80 34.81 -24.56 2.75
CA PHE A 80 36.01 -24.99 3.46
C PHE A 80 36.70 -23.82 4.20
N GLN A 81 37.09 -24.02 5.47
CA GLN A 81 37.78 -22.99 6.24
C GLN A 81 39.22 -22.84 5.75
N ALA A 82 39.52 -21.71 5.12
CA ALA A 82 40.88 -21.38 4.72
C ALA A 82 41.73 -21.05 5.97
N SER A 83 42.87 -21.72 6.13
CA SER A 83 43.82 -21.50 7.23
C SER A 83 44.77 -20.31 6.99
N GLN A 84 44.85 -19.81 5.75
CA GLN A 84 45.74 -18.71 5.36
C GLN A 84 45.01 -17.61 4.59
N TYR A 85 45.44 -16.37 4.81
CA TYR A 85 44.89 -15.17 4.18
C TYR A 85 45.31 -15.04 2.71
N ARG A 86 44.38 -14.69 1.82
CA ARG A 86 44.65 -14.41 0.39
C ARG A 86 44.48 -12.92 0.11
N LYS A 87 45.38 -12.32 -0.69
CA LYS A 87 45.34 -10.89 -1.05
C LYS A 87 44.03 -10.57 -1.80
N GLY A 88 43.25 -9.61 -1.27
CA GLY A 88 41.92 -9.22 -1.79
C GLY A 88 40.73 -9.66 -0.94
N ALA A 89 40.95 -10.17 0.28
CA ALA A 89 39.89 -10.37 1.27
C ALA A 89 39.71 -9.12 2.16
N CYS A 90 38.50 -8.89 2.67
CA CYS A 90 38.22 -7.79 3.60
C CYS A 90 38.96 -7.98 4.94
N THR A 91 39.46 -6.89 5.53
CA THR A 91 40.30 -6.91 6.74
C THR A 91 39.53 -7.28 8.02
N LYS A 92 38.19 -7.22 8.00
CA LYS A 92 37.31 -7.67 9.08
C LYS A 92 36.53 -8.91 8.65
N VAL A 93 37.15 -10.06 8.94
CA VAL A 93 36.62 -11.44 8.90
C VAL A 93 36.62 -12.11 7.51
N THR A 94 37.26 -13.28 7.51
CA THR A 94 37.52 -14.20 6.42
C THR A 94 36.25 -14.76 5.78
N THR A 95 35.84 -14.22 4.63
CA THR A 95 35.31 -14.97 3.48
C THR A 95 35.18 -14.00 2.31
N LYS A 96 35.70 -14.38 1.14
CA LYS A 96 35.55 -13.60 -0.09
C LYS A 96 34.18 -13.92 -0.70
N ILE A 97 33.27 -12.96 -0.67
CA ILE A 97 32.10 -12.88 -1.55
C ILE A 97 32.04 -11.42 -2.00
N ASP A 98 32.00 -11.22 -3.31
CA ASP A 98 32.32 -9.97 -4.00
C ASP A 98 31.34 -8.81 -3.72
N LEU A 99 31.82 -7.61 -4.06
CA LEU A 99 31.18 -6.30 -3.93
C LEU A 99 29.69 -6.27 -4.31
N ALA A 100 28.85 -5.81 -3.39
CA ALA A 100 27.71 -4.95 -3.70
C ALA A 100 27.27 -4.21 -2.42
N ASP A 101 27.54 -2.92 -2.36
CA ASP A 101 26.89 -1.98 -1.46
C ASP A 101 25.37 -2.02 -1.69
N LYS A 102 24.61 -2.53 -0.72
CA LYS A 102 23.26 -2.02 -0.37
C LYS A 102 23.01 -2.25 1.11
N LEU A 103 23.13 -1.18 1.88
CA LEU A 103 22.42 -1.00 3.15
C LEU A 103 20.93 -1.31 2.91
N TRP A 104 20.40 -2.39 3.49
CA TRP A 104 18.96 -2.65 3.51
C TRP A 104 18.42 -2.47 4.91
N SER A 105 17.93 -1.26 5.16
CA SER A 105 16.99 -0.96 6.24
C SER A 105 15.63 -1.59 5.92
N SER A 106 15.05 -2.25 6.93
CA SER A 106 13.65 -2.59 7.15
C SER A 106 12.62 -2.23 6.05
N SER A 107 12.02 -3.25 5.45
CA SER A 107 10.61 -3.25 5.06
C SER A 107 10.09 -4.69 5.05
N ASN A 108 9.04 -4.93 5.85
CA ASN A 108 8.31 -6.19 5.92
C ASN A 108 7.32 -6.27 4.76
N SER A 109 7.24 -7.43 4.09
CA SER A 109 5.96 -7.97 3.63
C SER A 109 6.04 -9.47 3.37
N THR A 110 4.93 -10.16 3.66
CA THR A 110 4.59 -11.57 3.38
C THR A 110 5.17 -12.67 4.29
N SER A 111 4.52 -12.78 5.45
CA SER A 111 3.83 -13.98 5.99
C SER A 111 4.30 -15.40 5.58
N MET A 112 4.81 -16.10 6.60
CA MET A 112 4.56 -17.51 6.97
C MET A 112 4.75 -18.62 5.92
N HIS A 113 5.97 -19.17 5.85
CA HIS A 113 6.19 -20.60 5.59
C HIS A 113 7.14 -21.17 6.66
N GLY A 114 6.61 -21.40 7.85
CA GLY A 114 7.31 -22.09 8.94
C GLY A 114 7.06 -23.59 8.86
N LYS A 115 8.00 -24.34 8.26
CA LYS A 115 8.13 -25.77 8.55
C LYS A 115 8.70 -25.93 9.95
N LEU A 116 7.95 -26.65 10.78
CA LEU A 116 8.38 -27.23 12.06
C LEU A 116 9.66 -28.05 11.82
N LEU A 117 10.80 -27.67 12.42
CA LEU A 117 11.92 -28.55 12.79
C LEU A 117 13.05 -27.75 13.49
N ILE A 118 13.27 -28.13 14.76
CA ILE A 118 14.55 -28.31 15.47
C ILE A 118 15.52 -27.10 15.53
N ARG A 119 15.51 -26.46 16.72
CA ARG A 119 16.67 -25.88 17.43
C ARG A 119 17.79 -25.30 16.55
N GLY A 120 17.49 -24.20 15.86
CA GLY A 120 18.50 -23.32 15.24
C GLY A 120 19.23 -22.50 16.30
N ARG A 121 20.52 -22.80 16.50
CA ARG A 121 21.46 -22.04 17.34
C ARG A 121 21.75 -20.69 16.67
N ILE A 122 21.00 -19.65 17.04
CA ILE A 122 21.21 -18.28 16.54
C ILE A 122 22.48 -17.70 17.19
N SER A 123 23.51 -17.47 16.36
CA SER A 123 24.73 -16.75 16.70
C SER A 123 24.48 -15.24 16.71
N ILE A 124 23.86 -14.76 17.79
CA ILE A 124 23.88 -13.34 18.15
C ILE A 124 24.53 -13.24 19.53
N CYS A 125 25.49 -12.32 19.62
CA CYS A 125 26.31 -11.94 20.77
C CYS A 125 27.42 -12.93 21.18
N LYS A 126 28.65 -12.59 20.82
CA LYS A 126 29.89 -13.04 21.47
C LYS A 126 30.05 -12.53 22.93
N LEU A 127 28.96 -12.05 23.55
CA LEU A 127 28.93 -11.51 24.90
C LEU A 127 27.77 -12.17 25.70
N PRO A 128 28.06 -13.01 26.71
CA PRO A 128 27.05 -13.78 27.43
C PRO A 128 26.04 -12.90 28.18
N HIS A 129 26.47 -11.74 28.70
CA HIS A 129 25.63 -10.81 29.45
C HIS A 129 24.50 -10.18 28.60
N LEU A 130 24.81 -9.81 27.36
CA LEU A 130 23.84 -9.17 26.44
C LEU A 130 22.77 -10.18 26.02
N LYS A 131 23.18 -11.43 25.73
CA LYS A 131 22.26 -12.53 25.42
C LYS A 131 21.33 -12.86 26.59
N GLN A 132 21.88 -12.95 27.82
CA GLN A 132 21.07 -13.18 29.03
C GLN A 132 20.08 -12.04 29.29
N SER A 133 20.50 -10.79 29.09
CA SER A 133 19.65 -9.61 29.26
C SER A 133 18.49 -9.58 28.25
N CYS A 134 18.75 -9.92 26.98
CA CYS A 134 17.71 -9.97 25.95
C CYS A 134 16.73 -11.13 26.18
N LEU A 135 17.23 -12.29 26.59
CA LEU A 135 16.39 -13.43 26.95
C LEU A 135 15.49 -13.08 28.14
N TYR A 136 16.03 -12.42 29.17
CA TYR A 136 15.27 -11.97 30.34
C TYR A 136 14.20 -10.92 30.00
N LYS A 137 14.51 -9.96 29.11
CA LYS A 137 13.51 -9.00 28.60
C LYS A 137 12.38 -9.71 27.86
N SER A 138 12.69 -10.65 26.98
CA SER A 138 11.66 -11.43 26.26
C SER A 138 10.84 -12.32 27.20
N PHE A 139 11.46 -12.86 28.24
CA PHE A 139 10.77 -13.62 29.29
C PHE A 139 9.81 -12.73 30.10
N LYS A 140 10.21 -11.51 30.47
CA LYS A 140 9.33 -10.55 31.15
C LYS A 140 8.09 -10.24 30.32
N VAL A 141 8.26 -9.91 29.04
CA VAL A 141 7.13 -9.63 28.13
C VAL A 141 6.19 -10.84 28.03
N LYS A 142 6.73 -12.04 27.83
CA LYS A 142 5.93 -13.28 27.79
C LYS A 142 5.22 -13.57 29.10
N LYS A 143 5.86 -13.30 30.25
CA LYS A 143 5.25 -13.45 31.57
C LYS A 143 4.08 -12.50 31.76
N GLU A 144 4.19 -11.25 31.32
CA GLU A 144 3.07 -10.30 31.39
C GLU A 144 1.92 -10.69 30.45
N ILE A 145 2.21 -11.18 29.23
CA ILE A 145 1.20 -11.72 28.32
C ILE A 145 0.49 -12.93 28.91
N LEU A 146 1.23 -13.89 29.48
CA LEU A 146 0.62 -15.06 30.12
C LEU A 146 -0.22 -14.68 31.35
N LYS A 147 0.16 -13.63 32.07
CA LYS A 147 -0.65 -13.10 33.17
C LYS A 147 -1.93 -12.43 32.67
N SER A 148 -1.90 -11.67 31.57
CA SER A 148 -3.12 -11.11 30.99
C SER A 148 -4.02 -12.22 30.47
N GLU A 149 -3.49 -13.17 29.68
CA GLU A 149 -4.25 -14.33 29.21
C GLU A 149 -4.86 -15.16 30.34
N HIS A 150 -4.14 -15.32 31.45
CA HIS A 150 -4.66 -16.02 32.63
C HIS A 150 -5.77 -15.21 33.32
N LYS A 151 -5.62 -13.89 33.44
CA LYS A 151 -6.67 -12.99 33.95
C LYS A 151 -7.91 -13.04 33.05
N ASP A 152 -7.73 -13.01 31.74
CA ASP A 152 -8.81 -13.06 30.76
C ASP A 152 -9.54 -14.42 30.85
N LYS A 153 -8.80 -15.53 30.93
CA LYS A 153 -9.39 -16.87 31.16
C LYS A 153 -10.14 -17.00 32.48
N ILE A 154 -9.68 -16.33 33.54
CA ILE A 154 -10.41 -16.28 34.82
C ILE A 154 -11.67 -15.43 34.66
N MET A 155 -11.57 -14.29 33.99
CA MET A 155 -12.68 -13.37 33.74
C MET A 155 -13.77 -14.00 32.88
N GLU A 156 -13.42 -14.78 31.86
CA GLU A 156 -14.38 -15.51 31.02
C GLU A 156 -15.10 -16.62 31.80
N LYS A 157 -14.39 -17.32 32.69
CA LYS A 157 -14.96 -18.45 33.45
C LYS A 157 -15.81 -18.03 34.64
N TYR A 158 -15.41 -16.96 35.31
CA TYR A 158 -16.00 -16.55 36.58
C TYR A 158 -16.70 -15.18 36.51
N GLY A 159 -16.65 -14.51 35.35
CA GLY A 159 -17.17 -13.15 35.17
C GLY A 159 -16.30 -12.09 35.85
N ASN A 160 -16.50 -10.82 35.48
CA ASN A 160 -15.89 -9.70 36.17
C ASN A 160 -16.85 -9.17 37.24
N ALA A 161 -16.64 -9.50 38.51
CA ALA A 161 -17.50 -9.02 39.61
C ALA A 161 -17.44 -7.49 39.81
N ALA A 162 -16.49 -6.80 39.18
CA ALA A 162 -16.32 -5.35 39.26
C ALA A 162 -16.89 -4.60 38.05
N SER A 163 -17.33 -5.27 36.98
CA SER A 163 -18.11 -4.58 35.95
C SER A 163 -19.52 -4.39 36.48
N GLU A 164 -19.99 -3.14 36.49
CA GLU A 164 -21.36 -2.77 36.84
C GLU A 164 -22.31 -3.08 35.67
N ASP A 165 -22.14 -4.26 35.06
CA ASP A 165 -23.08 -4.78 34.10
C ASP A 165 -24.30 -5.19 34.92
N THR A 166 -25.29 -4.29 34.97
CA THR A 166 -26.51 -4.51 35.74
C THR A 166 -27.17 -5.77 35.24
N ILE A 167 -27.06 -6.85 36.02
CA ILE A 167 -27.74 -8.11 35.76
C ILE A 167 -29.21 -7.75 35.51
N PRO A 168 -29.80 -8.18 34.38
CA PRO A 168 -31.17 -7.82 34.06
C PRO A 168 -32.07 -8.18 35.24
N ARG A 169 -32.90 -7.22 35.66
CA ARG A 169 -33.66 -7.27 36.91
C ARG A 169 -34.50 -8.56 37.07
N GLU A 170 -34.92 -9.12 35.94
CA GLU A 170 -35.65 -10.39 35.81
C GLU A 170 -34.84 -11.59 36.36
N LEU A 171 -33.54 -11.66 36.07
CA LEU A 171 -32.64 -12.69 36.61
C LEU A 171 -32.32 -12.49 38.09
N LEU A 172 -32.27 -11.24 38.56
CA LEU A 172 -31.97 -10.92 39.96
C LEU A 172 -33.14 -11.29 40.90
N LEU A 173 -34.38 -11.15 40.42
CA LEU A 173 -35.58 -11.57 41.18
C LEU A 173 -36.01 -13.01 40.90
N GLY A 174 -35.40 -13.71 39.92
CA GLY A 174 -35.78 -15.08 39.55
C GLY A 174 -37.22 -15.21 39.03
N GLN A 175 -37.85 -14.09 38.69
CA GLN A 175 -39.21 -14.04 38.18
C GLN A 175 -39.17 -14.04 36.65
N SER A 176 -39.65 -15.12 36.03
CA SER A 176 -39.84 -15.19 34.57
C SER A 176 -41.16 -14.55 34.11
N GLU A 177 -42.03 -14.20 35.06
CA GLU A 177 -43.35 -13.62 34.78
C GLU A 177 -43.26 -12.10 34.82
N ARG A 178 -43.55 -11.48 33.67
CA ARG A 178 -43.66 -10.03 33.55
C ARG A 178 -45.10 -9.64 33.93
N GLU A 179 -45.26 -8.82 34.96
CA GLU A 179 -46.58 -8.31 35.36
C GLU A 179 -47.17 -7.44 34.23
N ILE A 180 -48.32 -7.87 33.71
CA ILE A 180 -49.10 -7.14 32.71
C ILE A 180 -50.33 -6.56 33.40
N GLU A 181 -50.34 -5.25 33.61
CA GLU A 181 -51.52 -4.56 34.15
C GLU A 181 -52.49 -4.23 33.02
N TYR A 182 -53.74 -4.67 33.14
CA TYR A 182 -54.81 -4.35 32.19
C TYR A 182 -55.74 -3.26 32.75
N ASP A 183 -56.12 -2.31 31.91
CA ASP A 183 -57.24 -1.41 32.13
C ASP A 183 -58.55 -2.20 32.27
N ARG A 184 -59.58 -1.56 32.85
CA ARG A 184 -60.96 -2.10 32.87
C ARG A 184 -61.52 -2.45 31.48
N THR A 185 -60.95 -1.87 30.43
CA THR A 185 -61.29 -2.12 29.02
C THR A 185 -60.39 -3.18 28.35
N GLY A 186 -59.45 -3.78 29.09
CA GLY A 186 -58.50 -4.78 28.58
C GLY A 186 -57.28 -4.20 27.87
N ARG A 187 -57.07 -2.88 27.90
CA ARG A 187 -55.85 -2.24 27.35
C ARG A 187 -54.69 -2.39 28.32
N ILE A 188 -53.53 -2.80 27.83
CA ILE A 188 -52.36 -3.02 28.68
C ILE A 188 -51.72 -1.66 29.03
N ILE A 189 -51.55 -1.38 30.31
CA ILE A 189 -51.01 -0.11 30.85
C ILE A 189 -49.53 -0.25 31.22
N LYS A 190 -49.14 -1.39 31.81
CA LYS A 190 -47.77 -1.70 32.21
C LYS A 190 -47.41 -3.13 31.83
N GLY A 191 -46.14 -3.37 31.52
CA GLY A 191 -45.60 -4.71 31.26
C GLY A 191 -45.42 -5.07 29.78
N GLN A 192 -46.01 -4.33 28.85
CA GLN A 192 -45.71 -4.49 27.43
C GLN A 192 -44.51 -3.61 27.06
N ASP A 193 -43.46 -4.19 26.48
CA ASP A 193 -42.42 -3.40 25.82
C ASP A 193 -43.10 -2.59 24.72
N VAL A 194 -42.96 -1.26 24.77
CA VAL A 194 -43.55 -0.36 23.78
C VAL A 194 -42.91 -0.72 22.44
N SER A 195 -43.65 -1.41 21.58
CA SER A 195 -43.21 -1.63 20.20
C SER A 195 -43.17 -0.26 19.55
N LEU A 196 -41.97 0.19 19.16
CA LEU A 196 -41.82 1.44 18.44
C LEU A 196 -42.65 1.32 17.14
N PRO A 197 -43.53 2.31 16.86
CA PRO A 197 -44.36 2.26 15.66
C PRO A 197 -43.44 2.32 14.45
N LYS A 198 -43.38 1.21 13.70
CA LYS A 198 -42.64 1.14 12.44
C LYS A 198 -43.40 1.95 11.39
N SER A 199 -42.71 2.77 10.61
CA SER A 199 -43.35 3.47 9.49
C SER A 199 -43.80 2.47 8.41
N LYS A 200 -44.62 2.94 7.46
CA LYS A 200 -45.10 2.14 6.32
C LYS A 200 -43.97 1.58 5.46
N TYR A 201 -42.80 2.22 5.49
CA TYR A 201 -41.64 1.82 4.72
C TYR A 201 -40.71 0.99 5.59
N GLU A 202 -40.09 -0.01 4.99
CA GLU A 202 -39.06 -0.79 5.66
C GLU A 202 -37.87 0.12 6.00
N GLU A 203 -37.74 0.43 7.28
CA GLU A 203 -36.62 1.18 7.83
C GLU A 203 -35.36 0.30 7.86
N ASP A 204 -34.20 0.94 7.93
CA ASP A 204 -32.90 0.26 8.09
C ASP A 204 -32.51 -0.74 6.98
N ILE A 205 -33.09 -0.61 5.77
CA ILE A 205 -32.55 -1.28 4.59
C ILE A 205 -31.32 -0.51 4.10
N PHE A 206 -30.14 -0.98 4.48
CA PHE A 206 -28.90 -0.45 3.99
C PHE A 206 -28.38 -1.24 2.79
N ILE A 207 -28.03 -0.51 1.73
CA ILE A 207 -27.49 -1.08 0.50
C ILE A 207 -26.05 -1.56 0.76
N ASN A 208 -25.68 -2.73 0.25
CA ASN A 208 -24.30 -3.23 0.20
C ASN A 208 -23.53 -3.21 1.54
N ASN A 209 -24.20 -3.65 2.60
CA ASN A 209 -23.66 -3.83 3.96
C ASN A 209 -23.12 -2.55 4.61
N HIS A 210 -23.59 -1.38 4.17
CA HIS A 210 -23.42 -0.15 4.93
C HIS A 210 -24.31 -0.16 6.17
N THR A 211 -23.99 0.62 7.19
CA THR A 211 -24.86 0.81 8.38
C THR A 211 -25.57 2.16 8.36
N THR A 212 -25.35 2.94 7.31
CA THR A 212 -25.84 4.31 7.18
C THR A 212 -26.27 4.57 5.74
N VAL A 213 -27.23 5.46 5.55
CA VAL A 213 -27.73 5.83 4.23
C VAL A 213 -26.71 6.71 3.49
N TRP A 214 -26.69 6.61 2.16
CA TRP A 214 -25.90 7.51 1.31
C TRP A 214 -26.28 8.97 1.54
N GLY A 215 -25.29 9.85 1.73
CA GLY A 215 -25.50 11.26 2.07
C GLY A 215 -25.51 11.55 3.57
N SER A 216 -25.33 10.53 4.41
CA SER A 216 -25.12 10.69 5.85
C SER A 216 -23.78 11.36 6.22
N TRP A 217 -22.87 11.52 5.26
CA TRP A 217 -21.56 12.15 5.44
C TRP A 217 -21.24 13.10 4.29
N TRP A 218 -20.57 14.21 4.59
CA TRP A 218 -20.17 15.25 3.65
C TRP A 218 -18.75 15.72 3.96
N LYS A 219 -17.89 15.76 2.93
CA LYS A 219 -16.54 16.34 3.02
C LYS A 219 -16.10 16.82 1.63
N ASP A 220 -15.42 17.97 1.58
CA ASP A 220 -14.79 18.52 0.37
C ASP A 220 -15.68 18.49 -0.89
N HIS A 221 -16.92 18.97 -0.75
CA HIS A 221 -17.94 18.99 -1.82
C HIS A 221 -18.42 17.61 -2.31
N GLN A 222 -18.18 16.55 -1.53
CA GLN A 222 -18.59 15.19 -1.84
C GLN A 222 -19.48 14.60 -0.74
N TRP A 223 -20.58 13.99 -1.16
CA TRP A 223 -21.45 13.19 -0.31
C TRP A 223 -20.89 11.77 -0.19
N GLY A 224 -21.11 11.13 0.96
CA GLY A 224 -20.71 9.76 1.19
C GLY A 224 -21.47 9.07 2.32
N TYR A 225 -21.01 7.87 2.66
CA TYR A 225 -21.53 7.07 3.77
C TYR A 225 -20.79 7.40 5.07
N LYS A 226 -21.49 7.59 6.20
CA LYS A 226 -20.86 7.86 7.51
C LYS A 226 -20.05 6.68 8.04
N CYS A 227 -20.50 5.46 7.79
CA CYS A 227 -19.84 4.24 8.28
C CYS A 227 -18.44 4.01 7.69
N CYS A 228 -18.27 4.29 6.40
CA CYS A 228 -17.07 3.94 5.63
C CYS A 228 -16.36 5.17 5.02
N LYS A 229 -16.96 6.38 5.11
CA LYS A 229 -16.52 7.64 4.47
C LYS A 229 -16.28 7.52 2.95
N GLN A 230 -16.88 6.52 2.32
CA GLN A 230 -16.77 6.33 0.87
C GLN A 230 -17.66 7.34 0.14
N THR A 231 -17.12 7.95 -0.92
CA THR A 231 -17.77 8.94 -1.77
C THR A 231 -18.28 8.36 -3.09
N ILE A 232 -18.38 7.03 -3.19
CA ILE A 232 -19.01 6.33 -4.32
C ILE A 232 -20.32 5.72 -3.84
N LYS A 233 -21.42 6.01 -4.53
CA LYS A 233 -22.74 5.45 -4.19
C LYS A 233 -22.79 3.98 -4.60
N ASN A 234 -23.40 3.14 -3.76
CA ASN A 234 -23.56 1.69 -3.95
C ASN A 234 -22.24 0.89 -3.98
N SER A 235 -21.12 1.42 -3.48
CA SER A 235 -19.94 0.57 -3.20
C SER A 235 -20.20 -0.32 -1.97
N TYR A 236 -19.45 -1.40 -1.82
CA TYR A 236 -19.49 -2.22 -0.60
C TYR A 236 -18.79 -1.51 0.56
N CYS A 237 -19.33 -1.63 1.78
CA CYS A 237 -18.71 -0.99 2.94
C CYS A 237 -17.36 -1.65 3.27
N THR A 238 -16.32 -0.83 3.37
CA THR A 238 -14.95 -1.20 3.77
C THR A 238 -14.70 -1.21 5.29
N GLY A 239 -15.75 -1.00 6.10
CA GLY A 239 -15.67 -0.79 7.55
C GLY A 239 -14.70 0.31 7.98
N LEU A 240 -14.22 0.17 9.23
CA LEU A 240 -13.20 1.04 9.83
C LEU A 240 -11.85 0.94 9.08
N ALA A 241 -11.52 -0.23 8.54
CA ALA A 241 -10.30 -0.44 7.76
C ALA A 241 -10.22 0.48 6.54
N GLY A 242 -11.36 0.81 5.92
CA GLY A 242 -11.39 1.78 4.82
C GLY A 242 -11.04 3.20 5.24
N ILE A 243 -11.39 3.59 6.46
CA ILE A 243 -11.08 4.92 7.00
C ILE A 243 -9.57 5.02 7.29
N GLU A 244 -9.00 4.01 7.95
CA GLU A 244 -7.56 3.97 8.24
C GLU A 244 -6.72 3.95 6.96
N ALA A 245 -7.14 3.18 5.94
CA ALA A 245 -6.45 3.15 4.64
C ALA A 245 -6.54 4.50 3.89
N ALA A 246 -7.68 5.18 3.97
CA ALA A 246 -7.85 6.50 3.39
C ALA A 246 -6.97 7.56 4.10
N GLU A 247 -6.88 7.51 5.43
CA GLU A 247 -6.04 8.41 6.22
C GLU A 247 -4.54 8.14 5.96
N ALA A 248 -4.14 6.87 5.95
CA ALA A 248 -2.77 6.48 5.61
C ALA A 248 -2.38 6.89 4.18
N SER A 249 -3.28 6.75 3.20
CA SER A 249 -3.02 7.21 1.83
C SER A 249 -2.90 8.73 1.73
N ALA A 250 -3.72 9.48 2.48
CA ALA A 250 -3.61 10.93 2.57
C ALA A 250 -2.29 11.38 3.22
N ASP A 251 -1.83 10.69 4.26
CA ASP A 251 -0.54 10.97 4.90
C ASP A 251 0.65 10.64 4.00
N LEU A 252 0.57 9.57 3.20
CA LEU A 252 1.57 9.27 2.17
C LEU A 252 1.62 10.34 1.08
N MET A 253 0.46 10.86 0.64
CA MET A 253 0.42 11.96 -0.32
C MET A 253 1.06 13.23 0.26
N LYS A 254 0.74 13.59 1.51
CA LYS A 254 1.37 14.72 2.21
C LYS A 254 2.88 14.54 2.34
N ALA A 255 3.35 13.35 2.70
CA ALA A 255 4.77 13.06 2.81
C ALA A 255 5.49 13.17 1.46
N ASN A 256 4.85 12.75 0.37
CA ASN A 256 5.40 12.91 -0.97
C ASN A 256 5.44 14.38 -1.41
N MET A 257 4.41 15.18 -1.07
CA MET A 257 4.42 16.62 -1.32
C MET A 257 5.54 17.32 -0.54
N ALA A 258 5.66 17.05 0.76
CA ALA A 258 6.73 17.63 1.58
C ALA A 258 8.14 17.24 1.09
N ARG A 259 8.32 16.01 0.58
CA ARG A 259 9.58 15.60 -0.06
C ARG A 259 9.84 16.35 -1.36
N LYS A 260 8.80 16.62 -2.15
CA LYS A 260 8.92 17.40 -3.39
C LYS A 260 9.25 18.86 -3.09
N GLU A 261 8.56 19.48 -2.14
CA GLU A 261 8.82 20.83 -1.67
C GLU A 261 10.26 20.97 -1.14
N ALA A 262 10.71 20.03 -0.30
CA ALA A 262 12.09 20.01 0.18
C ALA A 262 13.13 19.80 -0.93
N ALA A 263 12.76 19.16 -2.04
CA ALA A 263 13.63 19.02 -3.21
C ALA A 263 13.64 20.28 -4.09
N GLU A 264 12.53 21.03 -4.15
CA GLU A 264 12.43 22.31 -4.85
C GLU A 264 13.16 23.44 -4.09
N ASP A 265 13.21 23.39 -2.76
CA ASP A 265 13.97 24.34 -1.91
C ASP A 265 15.50 24.15 -1.97
N VAL A 266 15.98 23.04 -2.52
CA VAL A 266 17.40 22.93 -2.89
C VAL A 266 17.54 23.61 -4.24
N PRO A 267 18.19 24.79 -4.34
CA PRO A 267 18.39 25.43 -5.63
C PRO A 267 19.24 24.49 -6.48
N VAL A 268 18.60 23.79 -7.41
CA VAL A 268 19.29 23.09 -8.48
C VAL A 268 20.03 24.19 -9.23
N GLN A 269 21.35 24.26 -9.02
CA GLN A 269 22.20 25.06 -9.88
C GLN A 269 22.12 24.42 -11.27
N HIS A 270 21.14 24.87 -12.04
CA HIS A 270 21.06 24.56 -13.45
C HIS A 270 22.24 25.28 -14.08
N GLU A 271 23.39 24.61 -14.15
CA GLU A 271 24.45 25.00 -15.06
C GLU A 271 23.86 24.92 -16.46
N GLU A 272 23.30 26.03 -16.93
CA GLU A 272 22.90 26.23 -18.32
C GLU A 272 24.14 26.09 -19.17
N LYS A 273 24.43 24.87 -19.62
CA LYS A 273 25.30 24.64 -20.76
C LYS A 273 24.60 25.24 -21.96
N ARG A 274 24.91 26.51 -22.26
CA ARG A 274 24.47 27.18 -23.49
C ARG A 274 25.04 26.38 -24.66
N LEU A 275 24.20 25.55 -25.26
CA LEU A 275 24.55 24.88 -26.50
C LEU A 275 24.61 25.97 -27.58
N ALA A 276 25.77 26.13 -28.21
CA ALA A 276 26.04 27.17 -29.19
C ALA A 276 24.90 27.25 -30.22
N THR A 277 24.24 28.40 -30.26
CA THR A 277 23.31 28.75 -31.34
C THR A 277 24.12 28.78 -32.63
N TRP A 278 23.73 27.91 -33.56
CA TRP A 278 24.36 27.58 -34.84
C TRP A 278 25.32 28.64 -35.43
N GLY A 279 26.57 28.23 -35.69
CA GLY A 279 27.48 28.96 -36.60
C GLY A 279 28.52 29.91 -35.98
N THR A 280 28.86 29.78 -34.69
CA THR A 280 29.97 30.55 -34.10
C THR A 280 31.03 29.63 -33.48
N ASP A 281 32.29 29.82 -33.88
CA ASP A 281 33.46 29.10 -33.37
C ASP A 281 33.80 29.57 -31.94
N VAL A 282 33.00 29.15 -30.97
CA VAL A 282 33.29 29.32 -29.55
C VAL A 282 33.75 27.97 -29.00
N PRO A 283 34.98 27.87 -28.46
CA PRO A 283 35.45 26.63 -27.84
C PRO A 283 34.54 26.28 -26.66
N GLN A 284 34.01 25.04 -26.65
CA GLN A 284 32.96 24.56 -25.74
C GLN A 284 33.35 24.54 -24.26
N ASP A 285 34.64 24.67 -23.94
CA ASP A 285 35.18 24.59 -22.58
C ASP A 285 35.56 25.95 -21.97
N LEU A 286 35.19 27.07 -22.59
CA LEU A 286 35.51 28.40 -22.07
C LEU A 286 34.52 28.81 -20.96
N VAL A 287 34.93 28.68 -19.70
CA VAL A 287 34.15 29.15 -18.53
C VAL A 287 34.29 30.66 -18.43
N LEU A 288 33.23 31.39 -18.81
CA LEU A 288 33.17 32.85 -18.70
C LEU A 288 32.49 33.27 -17.41
N ASP A 289 33.07 34.25 -16.72
CA ASP A 289 32.52 34.78 -15.48
C ASP A 289 31.34 35.72 -15.77
N LYS A 290 30.14 35.33 -15.29
CA LYS A 290 28.89 36.07 -15.54
C LYS A 290 28.96 37.56 -15.17
N LYS A 291 29.67 37.89 -14.08
CA LYS A 291 29.82 39.28 -13.60
C LYS A 291 30.68 40.13 -14.54
N LEU A 292 31.77 39.56 -15.05
CA LEU A 292 32.68 40.22 -15.99
C LEU A 292 32.00 40.40 -17.35
N LEU A 293 31.26 39.38 -17.82
CA LEU A 293 30.46 39.48 -19.04
C LEU A 293 29.39 40.58 -18.97
N GLU A 294 28.69 40.71 -17.83
CA GLU A 294 27.73 41.79 -17.61
C GLU A 294 28.40 43.18 -17.61
N GLU A 295 29.60 43.29 -17.06
CA GLU A 295 30.40 44.53 -17.08
C GLU A 295 30.81 44.89 -18.51
N SER A 296 31.33 43.93 -19.28
CA SER A 296 31.65 44.08 -20.71
C SER A 296 30.43 44.46 -21.54
N LEU A 297 29.25 43.86 -21.28
CA LEU A 297 28.00 44.26 -21.92
C LEU A 297 27.62 45.71 -21.54
N LYS A 298 27.75 46.12 -20.29
CA LYS A 298 27.45 47.52 -19.91
C LYS A 298 28.39 48.49 -20.61
N LYS A 299 29.68 48.18 -20.68
CA LYS A 299 30.72 48.96 -21.38
C LYS A 299 30.43 49.10 -22.87
N GLU A 300 30.05 48.01 -23.54
CA GLU A 300 29.70 48.03 -24.97
C GLU A 300 28.42 48.83 -25.27
N ASN A 301 27.41 48.74 -24.40
CA ASN A 301 26.20 49.59 -24.52
C ASN A 301 26.52 51.07 -24.31
N ALA A 302 27.38 51.40 -23.35
CA ALA A 302 27.83 52.77 -23.11
C ALA A 302 28.58 53.33 -24.32
N ARG A 303 29.47 52.53 -24.93
CA ARG A 303 30.18 52.89 -26.18
C ARG A 303 29.22 53.16 -27.33
N ARG A 304 28.17 52.35 -27.49
CA ARG A 304 27.17 52.52 -28.57
C ARG A 304 26.23 53.71 -28.34
N LYS A 305 25.96 54.06 -27.08
CA LYS A 305 25.08 55.18 -26.71
C LYS A 305 25.79 56.54 -26.80
N GLU A 306 27.11 56.56 -26.78
CA GLU A 306 27.91 57.78 -26.90
C GLU A 306 27.88 58.31 -28.35
N GLU A 307 26.99 59.26 -28.63
CA GLU A 307 26.93 59.98 -29.90
C GLU A 307 28.12 60.95 -30.01
N LYS A 308 29.06 60.64 -30.91
CA LYS A 308 30.33 61.37 -31.02
C LYS A 308 30.25 62.47 -32.09
N ASP A 309 29.79 63.65 -31.68
CA ASP A 309 30.05 64.90 -32.41
C ASP A 309 31.56 65.13 -32.53
N GLU A 310 32.08 65.25 -33.76
CA GLU A 310 33.53 65.35 -34.02
C GLU A 310 34.20 66.54 -33.33
N ARG A 311 33.43 67.59 -33.04
CA ARG A 311 33.89 68.83 -32.40
C ARG A 311 34.12 68.70 -30.89
N LYS A 312 33.66 67.62 -30.24
CA LYS A 312 33.71 67.42 -28.78
C LYS A 312 34.66 66.30 -28.31
N ARG A 313 35.46 65.70 -29.21
CA ARG A 313 36.44 64.67 -28.82
C ARG A 313 37.56 65.30 -27.96
N LYS A 314 37.69 64.83 -26.72
CA LYS A 314 38.69 65.32 -25.75
C LYS A 314 40.10 64.91 -26.18
N TYR A 315 41.06 65.85 -26.17
CA TYR A 315 42.38 65.72 -26.82
C TYR A 315 43.35 64.70 -26.16
N ASN A 316 42.98 64.10 -25.02
CA ASN A 316 43.78 63.06 -24.35
C ASN A 316 43.01 61.74 -24.32
N VAL A 317 43.03 61.01 -25.43
CA VAL A 317 42.57 59.62 -25.50
C VAL A 317 43.76 58.72 -25.22
N LYS A 318 43.74 58.01 -24.08
CA LYS A 318 44.68 56.92 -23.82
C LYS A 318 44.05 55.64 -24.36
N TRP A 319 44.69 55.04 -25.36
CA TRP A 319 44.30 53.75 -25.91
C TRP A 319 44.74 52.63 -24.97
N ASN A 320 43.88 51.63 -24.77
CA ASN A 320 44.20 50.41 -24.05
C ASN A 320 43.78 49.25 -24.96
N ASP A 321 44.75 48.48 -25.45
CA ASP A 321 44.56 47.50 -26.54
C ASP A 321 44.24 46.09 -26.04
N GLU A 322 44.12 45.89 -24.71
CA GLU A 322 43.80 44.60 -24.10
C GLU A 322 42.30 44.29 -24.24
N VAL A 323 41.97 43.24 -25.00
CA VAL A 323 40.60 42.75 -25.18
C VAL A 323 40.43 41.41 -24.48
N THR A 324 39.51 41.34 -23.52
CA THR A 324 39.21 40.11 -22.78
C THR A 324 38.29 39.17 -23.57
N ALA A 325 38.21 37.90 -23.16
CA ALA A 325 37.35 36.93 -23.83
C ALA A 325 35.86 37.27 -23.69
N GLU A 326 35.49 37.85 -22.55
CA GLU A 326 34.17 38.39 -22.22
C GLU A 326 33.85 39.63 -23.05
N ASP A 327 34.83 40.52 -23.30
CA ASP A 327 34.66 41.67 -24.20
C ASP A 327 34.40 41.22 -25.65
N MET A 328 35.08 40.16 -26.10
CA MET A 328 34.86 39.56 -27.41
C MET A 328 33.46 38.91 -27.53
N GLU A 329 32.98 38.22 -26.48
CA GLU A 329 31.63 37.66 -26.45
C GLU A 329 30.56 38.75 -26.39
N ALA A 330 30.73 39.76 -25.54
CA ALA A 330 29.83 40.91 -25.44
C ALA A 330 29.71 41.66 -26.77
N TYR A 331 30.83 41.82 -27.48
CA TYR A 331 30.84 42.36 -28.84
C TYR A 331 30.11 41.44 -29.82
N ARG A 332 30.37 40.13 -29.83
CA ARG A 332 29.66 39.17 -30.69
C ARG A 332 28.14 39.17 -30.45
N MET A 333 27.71 39.21 -29.19
CA MET A 333 26.29 39.21 -28.79
C MET A 333 25.55 40.46 -29.26
N LYS A 334 26.26 41.59 -29.42
CA LYS A 334 25.67 42.87 -29.83
C LYS A 334 25.97 43.28 -31.25
N ARG A 335 26.85 42.54 -31.93
CA ARG A 335 27.15 42.74 -33.34
C ARG A 335 25.91 42.38 -34.14
N ILE A 336 25.15 43.41 -34.48
CA ILE A 336 24.04 43.29 -35.42
C ILE A 336 24.67 42.98 -36.78
N HIS A 337 24.30 41.85 -37.39
CA HIS A 337 24.68 41.56 -38.76
C HIS A 337 23.96 42.55 -39.67
N HIS A 338 24.72 43.46 -40.27
CA HIS A 338 24.17 44.42 -41.24
C HIS A 338 23.58 43.72 -42.48
N ASP A 339 24.00 42.49 -42.75
CA ASP A 339 23.59 41.68 -43.90
C ASP A 339 22.42 40.72 -43.60
N ASP A 340 21.77 40.81 -42.42
CA ASP A 340 20.60 39.99 -42.10
C ASP A 340 19.32 40.62 -42.71
N PRO A 341 18.69 40.00 -43.73
CA PRO A 341 17.51 40.55 -44.39
C PRO A 341 16.26 40.62 -43.48
N MET A 342 16.27 40.01 -42.30
CA MET A 342 15.20 40.15 -41.30
C MET A 342 15.41 41.31 -40.33
N ARG A 343 16.55 42.02 -40.38
CA ARG A 343 16.89 43.11 -39.46
C ARG A 343 15.83 44.22 -39.42
N ASP A 344 15.30 44.62 -40.58
CA ASP A 344 14.34 45.73 -40.68
C ASP A 344 12.96 45.41 -40.09
N PHE A 345 12.72 44.13 -39.73
CA PHE A 345 11.45 43.65 -39.17
C PHE A 345 11.49 43.42 -37.65
N LEU A 346 12.66 43.52 -37.03
CA LEU A 346 12.86 43.35 -35.59
C LEU A 346 13.04 44.73 -34.94
N ASN A 347 11.93 45.31 -34.47
CA ASN A 347 11.91 46.51 -33.62
C ASN A 347 12.00 46.15 -32.13
#